data_AF-A0A7V9EE74-F1
#
_entry.id   AF-A0A7V9EE74-F1
#
_cell.length_a   1.000
_cell.length_b   1.000
_cell.length_c   1.000
_cell.angle_alpha   90.00
_cell.angle_beta   90.00
_cell.angle_gamma   90.00
#
_symmetry.space_group_name_H-M   'P 1'
#
loop_
_entity.id
_entity.type
_entity.pdbx_description
1 polymer ?
#
loop_
_entity_poly.entity_id
_entity_poly.type
_entity_poly.pdbx_seq_one_letter_code
_entity_poly.pdbx_strand_id
1 'polypeptide(L)'
;MAVVVVHQGPSLTQEAYEEAVRRLTGGKDRLESLSDWPVEGIVFHTAGQSPDGFRVVDVWESEEAFGRFGETLGPIMQDLGVTEQPQAYPAHTFVPS
;
A
#
# COMPACT_ATOMS: atom_id res chain seq x y z
N MET A 1 -13.11 -8.94 8.26
CA MET A 1 -12.13 -8.97 9.37
C MET A 1 -10.92 -8.20 8.94
N ALA A 2 -10.33 -7.41 9.82
CA ALA A 2 -9.16 -6.59 9.48
C ALA A 2 -8.00 -7.47 9.01
N VAL A 3 -7.18 -6.93 8.11
CA VAL A 3 -5.98 -7.59 7.59
C VAL A 3 -4.77 -6.69 7.69
N VAL A 4 -3.63 -7.32 7.98
CA VAL A 4 -2.32 -6.69 7.87
C VAL A 4 -1.76 -7.00 6.49
N VAL A 5 -1.37 -5.96 5.76
CA VAL A 5 -0.74 -6.09 4.45
C VAL A 5 0.71 -5.67 4.55
N VAL A 6 1.60 -6.48 3.98
CA VAL A 6 3.02 -6.14 3.83
C VAL A 6 3.38 -6.24 2.36
N HIS A 7 3.92 -5.14 1.81
CA HIS A 7 4.47 -5.11 0.47
C HIS A 7 5.93 -4.68 0.54
N GLN A 8 6.80 -5.48 -0.04
CA GLN A 8 8.24 -5.26 -0.01
C GLN A 8 8.90 -6.02 -1.15
N GLY A 9 10.10 -5.59 -1.51
CA GLY A 9 10.98 -6.35 -2.37
C GLY A 9 11.99 -5.46 -3.09
N PRO A 10 12.99 -6.08 -3.75
CA PRO A 10 14.04 -5.35 -4.42
C PRO A 10 13.54 -4.44 -5.55
N SER A 11 12.41 -4.77 -6.22
CA SER A 11 11.87 -3.89 -7.27
C SER A 11 10.98 -2.75 -6.75
N LEU A 12 10.53 -2.83 -5.49
CA LEU A 12 9.84 -1.73 -4.81
C LEU A 12 10.86 -0.74 -4.23
N THR A 13 11.29 0.24 -5.02
CA THR A 13 12.20 1.32 -4.57
C THR A 13 11.42 2.49 -3.97
N GLN A 14 12.12 3.40 -3.28
CA GLN A 14 11.51 4.64 -2.80
C GLN A 14 10.96 5.47 -3.96
N GLU A 15 11.69 5.56 -5.07
CA GLU A 15 11.26 6.30 -6.26
C GLU A 15 10.01 5.69 -6.88
N ALA A 16 9.94 4.36 -6.97
CA ALA A 16 8.75 3.66 -7.46
C ALA A 16 7.54 3.91 -6.55
N TYR A 17 7.73 3.88 -5.23
CA TYR A 17 6.69 4.21 -4.27
C TYR A 17 6.19 5.65 -4.44
N GLU A 18 7.08 6.65 -4.48
CA GLU A 18 6.70 8.06 -4.64
C GLU A 18 6.01 8.31 -5.98
N GLU A 19 6.42 7.62 -7.04
CA GLU A 19 5.75 7.69 -8.33
C GLU A 19 4.34 7.07 -8.30
N ALA A 20 4.17 5.95 -7.61
CA ALA A 20 2.85 5.37 -7.38
C ALA A 20 1.95 6.34 -6.60
N VAL A 21 2.46 7.03 -5.57
CA VAL A 21 1.73 8.07 -4.84
C VAL A 21 1.33 9.22 -5.76
N ARG A 22 2.24 9.73 -6.59
CA ARG A 22 1.92 10.79 -7.55
C ARG A 22 0.78 10.41 -8.48
N ARG A 23 0.80 9.18 -9.02
CA ARG A 23 -0.26 8.68 -9.91
C ARG A 23 -1.59 8.49 -9.19
N LEU A 24 -1.57 7.95 -7.97
CA LEU A 24 -2.78 7.73 -7.17
C LEU A 24 -3.47 9.05 -6.80
N THR A 25 -2.68 10.05 -6.41
CA THR A 25 -3.19 11.32 -5.86
C THR A 25 -3.35 12.43 -6.89
N GLY A 26 -2.94 12.19 -8.15
CA GLY A 26 -2.91 13.20 -9.19
C GLY A 26 -1.82 14.26 -9.02
N GLY A 27 -0.76 13.98 -8.25
CA GLY A 27 0.45 14.81 -8.21
C GLY A 27 1.05 15.09 -6.83
N LYS A 28 0.59 14.45 -5.75
CA LYS A 28 1.27 14.57 -4.45
C LYS A 28 2.52 13.69 -4.42
N ASP A 29 3.57 14.17 -3.75
CA ASP A 29 4.78 13.36 -3.52
C ASP A 29 4.62 12.38 -2.35
N ARG A 30 3.66 12.61 -1.45
CA ARG A 30 3.43 11.81 -0.24
C ARG A 30 1.95 11.69 0.07
N LEU A 31 1.59 10.57 0.71
CA LEU A 31 0.29 10.37 1.34
C LEU A 31 0.35 11.03 2.73
N GLU A 32 -0.63 11.87 3.03
CA GLU A 32 -0.67 12.68 4.27
C GLU A 32 -1.92 12.37 5.10
N SER A 33 -2.94 11.80 4.48
CA SER A 33 -4.24 11.50 5.07
C SER A 33 -4.79 10.19 4.51
N LEU A 34 -5.59 9.46 5.30
CA LEU A 34 -6.33 8.29 4.81
C LEU A 34 -7.29 8.64 3.66
N SER A 35 -7.74 9.91 3.58
CA SER A 35 -8.56 10.40 2.46
C SER A 35 -7.82 10.46 1.13
N ASP A 36 -6.50 10.26 1.11
CA ASP A 36 -5.70 10.22 -0.12
C ASP A 36 -5.86 8.87 -0.85
N TRP A 37 -6.43 7.85 -0.21
CA TRP A 37 -6.75 6.58 -0.87
C TRP A 37 -8.00 6.74 -1.75
N PRO A 38 -7.99 6.17 -2.97
CA PRO A 38 -9.13 6.26 -3.88
C PRO A 38 -10.29 5.33 -3.49
N VAL A 39 -10.14 4.54 -2.43
CA VAL A 39 -11.15 3.60 -1.93
C VAL A 39 -11.27 3.68 -0.41
N GLU A 40 -12.43 3.31 0.12
CA GLU A 40 -12.66 3.18 1.55
C GLU A 40 -12.03 1.90 2.14
N GLY A 41 -11.71 1.94 3.44
CA GLY A 41 -11.33 0.78 4.23
C GLY A 41 -9.84 0.67 4.58
N ILE A 42 -9.00 1.61 4.16
CA ILE A 42 -7.65 1.78 4.74
C ILE A 42 -7.80 2.33 6.17
N VAL A 43 -7.11 1.70 7.13
CA VAL A 43 -7.17 2.08 8.55
C VAL A 43 -5.84 2.66 9.02
N PHE A 44 -4.75 2.14 8.49
CA PHE A 44 -3.40 2.59 8.81
C PHE A 44 -2.51 2.35 7.60
N HIS A 45 -1.58 3.27 7.37
CA HIS A 45 -0.54 3.15 6.37
C HIS A 45 0.78 3.67 6.93
N THR A 46 1.85 2.92 6.68
CA THR A 46 3.21 3.40 6.86
C THR A 46 4.11 2.81 5.80
N ALA A 47 5.12 3.58 5.39
CA ALA A 47 6.10 3.12 4.43
C ALA A 47 7.49 3.68 4.76
N GLY A 48 8.53 2.95 4.39
CA GLY A 48 9.90 3.37 4.64
C GLY A 48 10.95 2.41 4.08
N GLN A 49 12.20 2.87 4.13
CA GLN A 49 13.35 2.09 3.69
C GLN A 49 13.57 0.88 4.60
N SER A 50 13.79 -0.29 3.99
CA SER A 50 14.22 -1.51 4.66
C SER A 50 15.49 -2.07 4.01
N PRO A 51 16.15 -3.08 4.62
CA PRO A 51 17.29 -3.77 4.00
C PRO A 51 16.97 -4.45 2.67
N ASP A 52 15.70 -4.83 2.45
CA ASP A 52 15.25 -5.63 1.30
C ASP A 52 14.52 -4.78 0.24
N GLY A 53 14.70 -3.46 0.26
CA GLY A 53 13.97 -2.50 -0.58
C GLY A 53 13.06 -1.58 0.24
N PHE A 54 12.20 -0.83 -0.42
CA PHE A 54 11.18 -0.03 0.25
C PHE A 54 10.05 -0.94 0.74
N ARG A 55 9.54 -0.68 1.94
CA ARG A 55 8.50 -1.49 2.57
C ARG A 55 7.28 -0.64 2.85
N VAL A 56 6.11 -1.17 2.50
CA VAL A 56 4.79 -0.66 2.87
C VAL A 56 4.14 -1.63 3.85
N VAL A 57 3.55 -1.11 4.91
CA VAL A 57 2.74 -1.86 5.88
C VAL A 57 1.42 -1.14 6.07
N ASP A 58 0.33 -1.85 5.76
CA ASP A 58 -1.02 -1.32 5.87
C ASP A 58 -1.87 -2.16 6.82
N VAL A 59 -2.89 -1.53 7.38
CA VAL A 59 -4.05 -2.23 7.96
C VAL A 59 -5.29 -1.84 7.17
N TRP A 60 -6.02 -2.86 6.72
CA TRP A 60 -7.29 -2.71 6.00
C TRP A 60 -8.43 -3.33 6.81
N GLU A 61 -9.65 -2.80 6.67
CA GLU A 61 -10.85 -3.33 7.34
C GLU A 61 -11.20 -4.76 6.89
N SER A 62 -10.84 -5.13 5.65
CA SER A 62 -11.04 -6.45 5.08
C SER A 62 -10.11 -6.73 3.89
N GLU A 63 -9.95 -8.02 3.56
CA GLU A 63 -9.31 -8.44 2.29
C GLU A 63 -10.03 -7.87 1.07
N GLU A 64 -11.35 -7.73 1.14
CA GLU A 64 -12.15 -7.17 0.06
C GLU A 64 -11.87 -5.68 -0.15
N ALA A 65 -11.72 -4.90 0.93
CA ALA A 65 -11.34 -3.49 0.85
C ALA A 65 -9.95 -3.32 0.23
N PHE A 66 -9.00 -4.15 0.67
CA PHE A 66 -7.67 -4.20 0.07
C PHE A 66 -7.72 -4.60 -1.42
N GLY A 67 -8.55 -5.59 -1.78
CA GLY A 67 -8.74 -6.04 -3.16
C GLY A 67 -9.19 -4.91 -4.10
N ARG A 68 -10.17 -4.10 -3.67
CA ARG A 68 -10.62 -2.92 -4.44
C ARG A 68 -9.50 -1.92 -4.67
N PHE A 69 -8.63 -1.71 -3.70
CA PHE A 69 -7.46 -0.87 -3.89
C PHE A 69 -6.46 -1.48 -4.88
N GLY A 70 -6.26 -2.80 -4.81
CA GLY A 70 -5.42 -3.56 -5.74
C GLY A 70 -5.86 -3.43 -7.21
N GLU A 71 -7.16 -3.30 -7.49
CA GLU A 71 -7.66 -3.03 -8.84
C GLU A 71 -7.18 -1.68 -9.40
N THR A 72 -6.95 -0.70 -8.53
CA THR A 72 -6.43 0.63 -8.90
C THR A 72 -4.91 0.68 -8.90
N LEU A 73 -4.27 0.20 -7.83
CA LEU A 73 -2.82 0.28 -7.64
C LEU A 73 -2.05 -0.77 -8.46
N GLY A 74 -2.63 -1.94 -8.70
CA GLY A 74 -1.98 -3.06 -9.39
C GLY A 74 -1.42 -2.69 -10.77
N PRO A 75 -2.21 -2.08 -11.68
CA PRO A 75 -1.71 -1.62 -12.97
C PRO A 75 -0.58 -0.59 -12.85
N ILE A 76 -0.68 0.34 -11.89
CA ILE A 76 0.36 1.34 -11.63
C ILE A 76 1.68 0.66 -11.23
N MET A 77 1.63 -0.29 -10.31
CA MET A 77 2.82 -1.03 -9.86
C MET A 77 3.46 -1.83 -11.00
N GLN A 78 2.64 -2.46 -11.85
CA GLN A 78 3.12 -3.17 -13.03
C GLN A 78 3.84 -2.25 -14.03
N ASP A 79 3.26 -1.08 -14.32
CA ASP A 79 3.87 -0.09 -15.21
C ASP A 79 5.21 0.45 -14.67
N LEU A 80 5.36 0.48 -13.34
CA LEU A 80 6.58 0.88 -12.66
C LEU A 80 7.61 -0.25 -12.54
N GLY A 81 7.28 -1.45 -13.01
CA GLY A 81 8.16 -2.62 -12.95
C GLY A 81 8.28 -3.25 -11.56
N VAL A 82 7.35 -2.94 -10.65
CA VAL A 82 7.27 -3.59 -9.34
C VAL A 82 6.65 -4.98 -9.52
N THR A 83 7.42 -6.01 -9.19
CA THR A 83 7.06 -7.42 -9.46
C THR A 83 6.59 -8.17 -8.24
N GLU A 84 7.02 -7.76 -7.04
CA GLU A 84 6.63 -8.43 -5.82
C GLU A 84 5.16 -8.15 -5.53
N GLN A 85 4.42 -9.19 -5.14
CA GLN A 85 3.03 -9.04 -4.74
C GLN A 85 2.93 -8.74 -3.23
N PRO A 86 1.97 -7.91 -2.82
CA PRO A 86 1.67 -7.71 -1.42
C PRO A 86 1.15 -9.01 -0.79
N GLN A 87 1.51 -9.24 0.47
CA GLN A 87 0.99 -10.35 1.27
C GLN A 87 -0.01 -9.81 2.28
N ALA A 88 -1.20 -10.41 2.32
CA ALA A 88 -2.25 -10.09 3.27
C ALA A 88 -2.43 -11.22 4.28
N TYR A 89 -2.60 -10.87 5.55
CA TYR A 89 -2.82 -11.81 6.65
C TYR A 89 -4.01 -11.35 7.48
N PRO A 90 -4.89 -12.26 7.93
CA PRO A 90 -5.89 -11.94 8.95
C PRO A 90 -5.23 -11.33 10.18
N ALA A 91 -5.68 -10.15 10.59
CA ALA A 91 -5.17 -9.53 11.80
C ALA A 91 -5.69 -10.31 13.01
N HIS A 92 -4.78 -10.90 13.79
CA HIS A 92 -5.14 -11.53 15.06
C HIS A 92 -5.56 -10.49 16.10
N THR A 93 -4.78 -9.40 16.20
CA THR A 93 -5.05 -8.28 17.11
C THR A 93 -4.82 -6.98 16.36
N PHE A 94 -5.80 -6.08 16.42
CA PHE A 94 -5.70 -4.71 15.90
C PHE A 94 -6.31 -3.75 16.93
N VAL A 95 -5.60 -2.67 17.25
CA VAL A 95 -6.05 -1.64 18.18
C VAL A 95 -6.12 -0.32 17.39
N PRO A 96 -7.32 0.19 17.09
CA PRO A 96 -7.46 1.47 16.42
C PRO A 96 -7.05 2.63 17.34
N SER A 97 -6.60 3.73 16.76
CA SER A 97 -6.27 4.99 17.45
C SER A 97 -7.50 5.81 17.81
#